data_AF-A0A2W5XTY8-F1
#
_entry.id   AF-A0A2W5XTY8-F1
#
_cell.length_a   1.000
_cell.length_b   1.000
_cell.length_c   1.000
_cell.angle_alpha   90.00
_cell.angle_beta   90.00
_cell.angle_gamma   90.00
#
_symmetry.space_group_name_H-M   'P 1'
#
loop_
_entity.id
_entity.type
_entity.pdbx_description
1 polymer ?
#
loop_
_entity_poly.entity_id
_entity_poly.type
_entity_poly.pdbx_seq_one_letter_code
_entity_poly.pdbx_strand_id
1 'polypeptide(L)' 'MEEGDGVQSFRLVSRHFAVDVRLNRINRRWIASADAPDGPTLGLGTTAFAALWMALGPLEHMAGELLASFPEDLVLQL' A
#
# COMPACT_ATOMS: atom_id res chain seq x y z
N MET A 1 24.17 1.07 5.54
CA MET A 1 23.01 0.18 5.41
C MET A 1 22.39 0.51 4.08
N GLU A 2 22.75 -0.23 3.03
CA GLU A 2 22.13 -0.06 1.71
C GLU A 2 20.73 -0.67 1.80
N GLU A 3 19.71 0.17 2.01
CA GLU A 3 18.30 -0.24 1.85
C GLU A 3 18.11 -0.58 0.38
N GLY A 4 18.09 -1.87 0.07
CA GLY A 4 17.89 -2.36 -1.29
C GLY A 4 16.53 -1.94 -1.85
N ASP A 5 16.49 -1.77 -3.18
CA ASP A 5 15.28 -1.64 -4.00
C ASP A 5 14.41 -2.91 -3.88
N GLY A 6 13.75 -3.07 -2.73
CA GLY A 6 12.89 -4.20 -2.41
C GLY A 6 11.45 -3.91 -2.82
N VAL A 7 10.84 -4.85 -3.54
CA VAL A 7 9.39 -4.87 -3.75
C VAL A 7 8.75 -5.65 -2.61
N GLN A 8 7.90 -4.99 -1.83
CA GLN A 8 7.08 -5.65 -0.82
C GLN A 8 5.68 -5.82 -1.38
N SER A 9 5.14 -7.04 -1.33
CA SER A 9 3.78 -7.33 -1.81
C SER A 9 2.95 -7.92 -0.68
N PHE A 10 1.72 -7.43 -0.53
CA PHE A 10 0.79 -7.89 0.48
C PHE A 10 -0.64 -7.68 0.00
N ARG A 11 -1.58 -8.37 0.65
CA ARG A 11 -3.01 -8.28 0.34
C ARG A 11 -3.74 -7.61 1.50
N LEU A 12 -4.51 -6.58 1.18
CA LEU A 12 -5.51 -6.01 2.08
C LEU A 12 -6.87 -6.62 1.76
N VAL A 13 -7.66 -6.88 2.79
CA VAL A 13 -8.93 -7.58 2.68
C VAL A 13 -10.02 -6.73 3.36
N SER A 14 -11.12 -6.52 2.66
CA SER A 14 -12.37 -6.02 3.24
C SER A 14 -13.43 -7.12 3.23
N ARG A 15 -14.61 -6.85 3.76
CA ARG A 15 -15.74 -7.79 3.68
C ARG A 15 -16.25 -8.01 2.25
N HIS A 16 -15.90 -7.12 1.33
CA HIS A 16 -16.50 -7.05 -0.01
C HIS A 16 -15.52 -7.42 -1.12
N PHE A 17 -14.22 -7.20 -0.91
CA PHE A 17 -13.17 -7.48 -1.90
C PHE A 17 -11.79 -7.55 -1.24
N ALA A 18 -10.79 -7.93 -2.02
CA ALA A 18 -9.39 -7.84 -1.64
C ALA A 18 -8.64 -6.90 -2.59
N VAL A 19 -7.57 -6.28 -2.09
CA VAL A 19 -6.68 -5.39 -2.82
C VAL A 19 -5.28 -5.94 -2.71
N ASP A 20 -4.69 -6.33 -3.85
CA ASP A 20 -3.29 -6.69 -3.91
C ASP A 20 -2.45 -5.41 -4.02
N VAL A 21 -1.54 -5.23 -3.06
CA VAL A 21 -0.69 -4.05 -2.96
C VAL A 21 0.75 -4.45 -3.23
N ARG A 22 1.43 -3.66 -4.06
CA ARG A 22 2.88 -3.69 -4.22
C ARG A 22 3.45 -2.36 -3.79
N LEU A 23 4.48 -2.39 -2.96
CA LEU A 23 5.17 -1.25 -2.42
C LEU A 23 6.63 -1.32 -2.88
N ASN A 24 7.12 -0.25 -3.47
CA ASN A 24 8.46 -0.17 -4.02
C ASN A 24 9.09 1.18 -3.63
N ARG A 25 10.38 1.18 -3.33
CA ARG A 25 11.15 2.40 -3.08
C ARG A 25 12.05 2.67 -4.28
N ILE A 26 11.87 3.83 -4.92
CA ILE A 26 12.66 4.28 -6.08
C ILE A 26 13.14 5.69 -5.80
N ASN A 27 14.45 5.96 -5.90
CA ASN A 27 15.02 7.31 -5.73
C ASN A 27 14.56 8.02 -4.44
N ARG A 28 14.55 7.30 -3.31
CA ARG A 28 14.06 7.77 -1.99
C ARG A 28 12.57 8.14 -1.93
N ARG A 29 11.79 7.81 -2.95
CA ARG A 29 10.33 7.92 -2.97
C ARG A 29 9.73 6.54 -2.87
N TRP A 30 8.60 6.46 -2.18
CA TRP A 30 7.78 5.27 -2.11
C TRP A 30 6.69 5.34 -3.17
N ILE A 31 6.48 4.22 -3.85
CA ILE A 31 5.42 4.01 -4.82
C ILE A 31 4.60 2.83 -4.32
N ALA A 32 3.29 3.04 -4.19
CA ALA A 32 2.33 1.98 -3.93
C ALA A 32 1.48 1.79 -5.18
N SER A 33 1.29 0.54 -5.61
CA SER A 33 0.29 0.16 -6.59
C SER A 33 -0.72 -0.77 -5.94
N ALA A 34 -2.00 -0.48 -6.10
CA ALA A 34 -3.09 -1.27 -5.55
C ALA A 34 -4.02 -1.72 -6.70
N ASP A 35 -4.20 -3.03 -6.83
CA ASP A 35 -5.11 -3.63 -7.81
C ASP A 35 -6.54 -3.60 -7.20
N ALA A 36 -7.20 -2.44 -7.25
CA ALA A 36 -8.54 -2.22 -6.69
C ALA A 36 -9.66 -2.71 -7.63
N PRO A 37 -10.88 -2.96 -7.11
CA PRO A 37 -12.01 -3.46 -7.92
C PRO A 37 -12.37 -2.57 -9.12
N ASP A 38 -12.25 -1.26 -8.95
CA ASP A 38 -12.57 -0.27 -9.99
C ASP A 38 -11.38 0.03 -10.93
N GLY A 39 -10.29 -0.75 -10.80
CA GLY A 39 -9.07 -0.63 -11.58
C GLY A 39 -7.84 -0.33 -10.72
N PRO A 40 -6.64 -0.41 -11.31
CA PRO A 40 -5.40 -0.18 -10.59
C PRO A 40 -5.26 1.28 -10.17
N THR A 41 -4.81 1.50 -8.94
CA THR A 41 -4.50 2.82 -8.38
C THR A 41 -3.03 2.92 -8.01
N LEU A 42 -2.51 4.15 -8.05
CA LEU A 42 -1.11 4.44 -7.72
C LEU A 42 -1.05 5.54 -6.67
N GLY A 43 -0.07 5.42 -5.77
CA GLY A 43 0.22 6.43 -4.77
C GLY A 43 1.71 6.67 -4.62
N LEU A 44 2.07 7.91 -4.32
CA LEU A 44 3.45 8.36 -4.16
C LEU A 44 3.63 8.97 -2.78
N GLY A 45 4.77 8.70 -2.14
CA GLY A 45 5.04 9.19 -0.79
C GLY A 45 6.52 9.41 -0.51
N THR A 46 6.80 10.26 0.47
CA THR A 46 8.12 10.28 1.14
C THR A 46 8.27 9.11 2.12
N THR A 47 7.15 8.55 2.58
CA THR A 47 7.07 7.34 3.38
C THR A 47 6.19 6.32 2.67
N ALA A 48 6.37 5.05 3.03
CA ALA A 48 5.58 3.96 2.48
C ALA A 48 4.09 4.08 2.87
N PHE A 49 3.80 4.51 4.10
CA PHE A 49 2.44 4.80 4.53
C PHE A 49 1.78 5.90 3.68
N ALA A 50 2.49 6.99 3.39
CA ALA A 50 1.95 8.07 2.56
C ALA A 50 1.65 7.59 1.14
N ALA A 51 2.52 6.77 0.55
CA ALA A 51 2.29 6.18 -0.76
C ALA A 51 1.07 5.26 -0.75
N LEU A 52 0.94 4.40 0.27
CA LEU A 52 -0.19 3.50 0.44
C LEU A 52 -1.51 4.27 0.63
N TRP A 53 -1.53 5.25 1.53
CA TRP A 53 -2.70 6.09 1.79
C TRP A 53 -3.19 6.76 0.51
N MET A 54 -2.27 7.30 -0.29
CA MET A 54 -2.59 7.91 -1.57
C MET A 54 -3.15 6.90 -2.58
N ALA A 55 -2.56 5.69 -2.67
CA ALA A 55 -3.05 4.64 -3.55
C ALA A 55 -4.46 4.16 -3.16
N LEU A 56 -4.76 4.12 -1.86
CA LEU A 56 -6.08 3.74 -1.34
C LEU A 56 -7.08 4.90 -1.31
N GLY A 57 -6.70 6.12 -1.73
CA GLY A 57 -7.59 7.29 -1.72
C GLY A 57 -8.95 7.07 -2.38
N PRO A 58 -9.06 6.41 -3.56
CA PRO A 58 -10.36 6.06 -4.16
C PRO A 58 -11.24 5.15 -3.29
N LEU A 59 -10.60 4.39 -2.38
CA LEU A 59 -11.23 3.48 -1.43
C LEU A 59 -11.28 4.07 0.00
N GLU A 60 -11.10 5.39 0.18
CA GLU A 60 -11.01 6.03 1.51
C GLU A 60 -12.21 5.69 2.42
N HIS A 61 -13.41 5.62 1.84
CA HIS A 61 -14.64 5.23 2.54
C HIS A 61 -14.59 3.80 3.13
N MET A 62 -13.66 2.95 2.67
CA MET A 62 -13.41 1.59 3.16
C MET A 62 -11.98 1.41 3.69
N ALA A 63 -11.18 2.48 3.76
CA ALA A 63 -9.78 2.41 4.17
C ALA A 63 -9.64 1.88 5.61
N GLY A 64 -10.61 2.17 6.49
CA GLY A 64 -10.62 1.60 7.84
C GLY A 64 -10.68 0.08 7.88
N GLU A 65 -11.50 -0.55 7.02
CA GLU A 65 -11.58 -2.03 6.96
C GLU A 65 -10.33 -2.63 6.32
N LEU A 66 -9.83 -2.01 5.24
CA LEU A 66 -8.63 -2.48 4.54
C LEU A 66 -7.38 -2.35 5.43
N LEU A 67 -7.22 -1.23 6.13
CA LEU A 67 -6.09 -1.03 7.05
C LEU A 67 -6.18 -1.92 8.29
N ALA A 68 -7.36 -2.39 8.70
CA ALA A 68 -7.48 -3.37 9.77
C ALA A 68 -6.90 -4.75 9.39
N SER A 69 -6.77 -5.04 8.09
CA SER A 69 -6.12 -6.24 7.57
C SER A 69 -4.63 -6.04 7.27
N PHE A 70 -4.07 -4.87 7.59
CA PHE A 70 -2.69 -4.55 7.31
C PHE A 70 -1.74 -5.48 8.10
N PRO A 71 -0.75 -6.12 7.44
CA PRO A 71 0.14 -7.04 8.15
C PRO A 71 0.98 -6.29 9.18
N GLU A 72 0.94 -6.72 10.45
CA GLU A 72 1.67 -6.06 11.54
C GLU A 72 3.20 -6.05 11.29
N ASP A 73 3.73 -7.07 10.62
CA ASP A 73 5.15 -7.18 10.27
C ASP A 73 5.63 -6.08 9.30
N LEU A 74 4.71 -5.51 8.52
CA LEU A 74 4.98 -4.38 7.63
C LEU A 74 5.00 -3.06 8.40
N VAL A 75 4.24 -2.93 9.50
CA VAL A 75 4.21 -1.70 10.33
C VAL A 75 5.58 -1.37 10.92
N LEU A 76 6.40 -2.39 11.20
CA LEU A 76 7.75 -2.22 11.73
C LEU A 76 8.78 -1.72 10.69
N GLN A 77 8.39 -1.65 9.42
CA GLN A 77 9.24 -1.23 8.29
C GLN A 77 8.78 0.08 7.61
N LEU A 78 7.65 0.66 8.06
CA LEU A 78 7.09 1.94 7.58
C LEU A 78 7.61 3.13 8.39
#